data_AF-A0A673ABH4-F1
#
_entry.id   AF-A0A673ABH4-F1
#
_cell.length_a   1.000
_cell.length_b   1.000
_cell.length_c   1.000
_cell.angle_alpha   90.00
_cell.angle_beta   90.00
_cell.angle_gamma   90.00
#
_symmetry.space_group_name_H-M   'P 1'
#
loop_
_entity.id
_entity.type
_entity.pdbx_description
1 polymer ?
#
loop_
_entity_poly.entity_id
_entity_poly.type
_entity_poly.pdbx_seq_one_letter_code
_entity_poly.pdbx_strand_id
1 'polypeptide(L)'
;MDADSSRLERSSHTAFIHDNSLFVWGGYQVADGQDVVLPSDEIFLCDLYSGTWERREITGDIPPDLTGCCGSYANGTFYIFAGCDPVGYTNQMFSVDLTKPCYSWKKLTDTKGTTPSPRNKHSCWVHRDRLIYFGGYGCKTVVEVRNTSSSSFVVEEMSWTTIGGTLFRCWGWNNEVNVFDTHTNTWSVPETRGPAPAPRGCHAAAVLGNKGYISGGLENAEIDVYCLDLDTWTWTQFDISPSCSPLGRSMHTMTPVSDHTLFIYGGLGTNGKTLNDAWQFDALKKEWTEMTHPHTDKPRVCHTSCLGSDGDAVVFGGIDNFCILMDSMAVLRSPWQHHCSDLFVFQTQPYSLSRLCEDFIGRNAELFGNQLTWLPSKMQSRIEKRAAFFAATEPDLSD
;
A
#
# COMPACT_ATOMS: atom_id res chain seq x y z
N MET A 1 1.62 7.51 -31.73
CA MET A 1 2.63 8.25 -30.95
C MET A 1 1.94 9.11 -29.90
N ASP A 2 1.48 8.64 -28.74
CA ASP A 2 0.94 7.35 -28.31
C ASP A 2 -0.07 7.73 -27.22
N ALA A 3 -1.36 7.58 -27.55
CA ALA A 3 -2.45 7.76 -26.60
C ALA A 3 -2.64 6.43 -25.85
N ASP A 4 -1.80 6.15 -24.84
CA ASP A 4 -2.12 5.23 -23.72
C ASP A 4 -1.00 5.13 -22.64
N SER A 5 0.16 5.77 -22.81
CA SER A 5 1.31 5.58 -21.90
C SER A 5 1.14 6.18 -20.48
N SER A 6 0.03 6.86 -20.19
CA SER A 6 -0.16 7.56 -18.91
C SER A 6 -0.61 6.64 -17.78
N ARG A 7 -1.14 5.44 -18.07
CA ARG A 7 -1.71 4.53 -17.07
C ARG A 7 -1.18 3.10 -17.27
N LEU A 8 -0.01 2.83 -16.71
CA LEU A 8 0.62 1.51 -16.80
C LEU A 8 0.02 0.52 -15.81
N GLU A 9 -0.21 -0.70 -16.29
CA GLU A 9 -0.53 -1.85 -15.44
C GLU A 9 0.64 -2.16 -14.50
N ARG A 10 0.33 -2.49 -13.24
CA ARG A 10 1.39 -2.74 -12.25
C ARG A 10 0.90 -3.43 -10.99
N SER A 11 1.82 -4.13 -10.35
CA SER A 11 1.60 -4.81 -9.08
C SER A 11 2.75 -4.56 -8.12
N SER A 12 2.50 -4.72 -6.82
CA SER A 12 3.50 -4.47 -5.76
C SER A 12 4.12 -3.07 -5.82
N HIS A 13 3.35 -2.10 -6.29
CA HIS A 13 3.71 -0.69 -6.33
C HIS A 13 3.33 -0.01 -4.99
N THR A 14 3.82 1.21 -4.77
CA THR A 14 3.34 2.05 -3.68
C THR A 14 2.37 3.09 -4.21
N ALA A 15 1.30 3.37 -3.44
CA ALA A 15 0.44 4.51 -3.70
C ALA A 15 0.02 5.24 -2.41
N PHE A 16 -0.29 6.52 -2.55
CA PHE A 16 -0.88 7.35 -1.50
C PHE A 16 -1.68 8.50 -2.14
N ILE A 17 -2.66 9.04 -1.41
CA ILE A 17 -3.44 10.19 -1.86
C ILE A 17 -3.02 11.43 -1.10
N HIS A 18 -2.78 12.51 -1.83
CA HIS A 18 -2.56 13.85 -1.28
C HIS A 18 -3.25 14.88 -2.18
N ASP A 19 -3.98 15.82 -1.59
CA ASP A 19 -4.72 16.87 -2.31
C ASP A 19 -5.57 16.33 -3.49
N ASN A 20 -6.32 15.25 -3.24
CA ASN A 20 -7.17 14.56 -4.23
C ASN A 20 -6.41 14.01 -5.46
N SER A 21 -5.08 13.93 -5.38
CA SER A 21 -4.25 13.29 -6.39
C SER A 21 -3.71 11.97 -5.84
N LEU A 22 -3.93 10.89 -6.58
CA LEU A 22 -3.32 9.59 -6.29
C LEU A 22 -1.92 9.56 -6.88
N PHE A 23 -0.91 9.41 -6.03
CA PHE A 23 0.47 9.20 -6.42
C PHE A 23 0.74 7.70 -6.48
N VAL A 24 1.41 7.24 -7.54
CA VAL A 24 1.73 5.84 -7.80
C VAL A 24 3.18 5.74 -8.24
N TRP A 25 3.97 4.94 -7.53
CA TRP A 25 5.40 4.75 -7.80
C TRP A 25 5.83 3.29 -7.75
N GLY A 26 6.74 2.93 -8.66
CA GLY A 26 7.34 1.60 -8.73
C GLY A 26 6.36 0.49 -9.09
N GLY A 27 6.70 -0.71 -8.64
CA GLY A 27 6.02 -1.96 -8.98
C GLY A 27 6.62 -2.63 -10.22
N TYR A 28 5.97 -3.68 -10.67
CA TYR A 28 6.37 -4.41 -11.88
C TYR A 28 5.15 -4.79 -12.72
N GLN A 29 5.41 -5.06 -13.98
CA GLN A 29 4.45 -5.53 -14.98
C GLN A 29 5.01 -6.74 -15.72
N VAL A 30 4.21 -7.33 -16.61
CA VAL A 30 4.67 -8.40 -17.50
C VAL A 30 4.85 -7.83 -18.90
N ALA A 31 6.06 -7.91 -19.44
CA ALA A 31 6.34 -7.57 -20.84
C ALA A 31 6.97 -8.78 -21.52
N ASP A 32 6.40 -9.20 -22.66
CA ASP A 32 6.83 -10.38 -23.42
C ASP A 32 6.94 -11.67 -22.58
N GLY A 33 6.06 -11.81 -21.59
CA GLY A 33 6.03 -12.97 -20.68
C GLY A 33 7.10 -12.96 -19.58
N GLN A 34 7.84 -11.86 -19.42
CA GLN A 34 8.82 -11.68 -18.34
C GLN A 34 8.39 -10.56 -17.39
N ASP A 35 8.68 -10.75 -16.10
CA ASP A 35 8.48 -9.71 -15.08
C ASP A 35 9.48 -8.57 -15.34
N VAL A 36 8.96 -7.37 -15.60
CA VAL A 36 9.74 -6.15 -15.82
C VAL A 36 9.41 -5.13 -14.74
N VAL A 37 10.44 -4.71 -14.01
CA VAL A 37 10.33 -3.67 -12.98
C VAL A 37 10.11 -2.32 -13.66
N LEU A 38 9.20 -1.52 -13.12
CA LEU A 38 8.94 -0.18 -13.64
C LEU A 38 10.06 0.80 -13.24
N PRO A 39 10.37 1.79 -14.09
CA PRO A 39 11.46 2.72 -13.85
C PRO A 39 11.33 3.49 -12.53
N SER A 40 12.44 3.60 -11.80
CA SER A 40 12.49 4.26 -10.49
C SER A 40 12.52 5.79 -10.56
N ASP A 41 12.78 6.34 -11.73
CA ASP A 41 12.81 7.77 -12.07
C ASP A 41 11.44 8.31 -12.52
N GLU A 42 10.36 7.52 -12.44
CA GLU A 42 9.02 7.95 -12.83
C GLU A 42 8.01 7.82 -11.68
N ILE A 43 7.17 8.85 -11.51
CA ILE A 43 5.99 8.81 -10.64
C ILE A 43 4.75 9.24 -11.41
N PHE A 44 3.65 8.52 -11.18
CA PHE A 44 2.38 8.72 -11.85
C PHE A 44 1.40 9.38 -10.90
N LEU A 45 0.70 10.40 -11.38
CA LEU A 45 -0.29 11.16 -10.63
C LEU A 45 -1.63 11.03 -11.34
N CYS A 46 -2.68 10.64 -10.61
CA CYS A 46 -4.05 10.64 -11.10
C CYS A 46 -4.86 11.68 -10.34
N ASP A 47 -5.40 12.66 -11.05
CA ASP A 47 -6.39 13.58 -10.48
C ASP A 47 -7.72 12.83 -10.31
N LEU A 48 -8.17 12.63 -9.07
CA LEU A 48 -9.36 11.83 -8.78
C LEU A 48 -10.68 12.53 -9.13
N TYR A 49 -10.68 13.83 -9.44
CA TYR A 49 -11.87 14.51 -9.95
C TYR A 49 -12.05 14.35 -11.45
N SER A 50 -10.97 14.48 -12.23
CA SER A 50 -11.03 14.35 -13.69
C SER A 50 -10.70 12.95 -14.21
N GLY A 51 -10.08 12.10 -13.39
CA GLY A 51 -9.55 10.78 -13.82
C GLY A 51 -8.31 10.88 -14.71
N THR A 52 -7.73 12.07 -14.87
CA THR A 52 -6.60 12.30 -15.78
C THR A 52 -5.28 11.90 -15.13
N TRP A 53 -4.46 11.19 -15.89
CA TRP A 53 -3.14 10.74 -15.46
C TRP A 53 -2.02 11.63 -16.02
N GLU A 54 -1.05 11.93 -15.17
CA GLU A 54 0.17 12.65 -15.49
C GLU A 54 1.37 11.81 -15.06
N ARG A 55 2.38 11.69 -15.93
CA ARG A 55 3.67 11.09 -15.58
C ARG A 55 4.68 12.21 -15.29
N ARG A 56 5.36 12.13 -14.16
CA ARG A 56 6.45 13.04 -13.78
C ARG A 56 7.76 12.29 -13.63
N GLU A 57 8.82 12.89 -14.14
CA GLU A 57 10.19 12.42 -13.98
C GLU A 57 10.75 12.88 -12.63
N ILE A 58 11.54 12.02 -11.99
CA ILE A 58 12.26 12.27 -10.75
C ILE A 58 13.76 12.12 -11.02
N THR A 59 14.49 13.21 -10.79
CA THR A 59 15.95 13.27 -11.01
C THR A 59 16.73 12.97 -9.74
N GLY A 60 18.06 13.10 -9.74
CA GLY A 60 18.89 13.01 -8.54
C GLY A 60 19.40 11.59 -8.25
N ASP A 61 19.42 11.21 -6.97
CA ASP A 61 19.93 9.90 -6.52
C ASP A 61 18.89 8.79 -6.79
N ILE A 62 18.65 8.47 -8.06
CA ILE A 62 17.62 7.53 -8.48
C ILE A 62 17.87 6.16 -7.81
N PRO A 63 16.87 5.60 -7.11
CA PRO A 63 16.94 4.26 -6.54
C PRO A 63 17.18 3.22 -7.65
N PRO A 64 17.85 2.09 -7.36
CA PRO A 64 17.81 0.94 -8.26
C PRO A 64 16.37 0.49 -8.51
N ASP A 65 16.16 -0.31 -9.56
CA ASP A 65 14.85 -0.90 -9.85
C ASP A 65 14.47 -1.94 -8.80
N LEU A 66 13.82 -1.44 -7.75
CA LEU A 66 13.49 -2.15 -6.53
C LEU A 66 12.07 -2.73 -6.58
N THR A 67 11.96 -4.01 -6.26
CA THR A 67 10.68 -4.70 -6.04
C THR A 67 10.46 -4.95 -4.55
N GLY A 68 9.19 -4.94 -4.10
CA GLY A 68 8.83 -5.24 -2.71
C GLY A 68 9.37 -4.24 -1.67
N CYS A 69 9.76 -3.05 -2.12
CA CYS A 69 10.06 -1.89 -1.29
C CYS A 69 8.79 -1.39 -0.59
N CYS A 70 8.96 -0.73 0.55
CA CYS A 70 7.85 -0.10 1.27
C CYS A 70 7.97 1.41 1.11
N GLY A 71 7.05 2.01 0.34
CA GLY A 71 6.95 3.45 0.23
C GLY A 71 6.00 4.03 1.29
N SER A 72 6.25 5.27 1.70
CA SER A 72 5.49 5.95 2.74
C SER A 72 5.54 7.46 2.51
N TYR A 73 4.42 8.14 2.74
CA TYR A 73 4.33 9.59 2.60
C TYR A 73 4.14 10.24 3.96
N ALA A 74 5.00 11.20 4.29
CA ALA A 74 4.94 11.96 5.54
C ALA A 74 5.39 13.41 5.31
N ASN A 75 4.58 14.39 5.75
CA ASN A 75 4.90 15.81 5.74
C ASN A 75 5.43 16.35 4.40
N GLY A 76 4.75 16.03 3.29
CA GLY A 76 5.19 16.49 1.96
C GLY A 76 6.33 15.68 1.34
N THR A 77 6.94 14.76 2.09
CA THR A 77 8.06 13.94 1.61
C THR A 77 7.61 12.50 1.40
N PHE A 78 7.91 11.96 0.22
CA PHE A 78 7.76 10.54 -0.08
C PHE A 78 9.07 9.82 0.21
N TYR A 79 8.99 8.75 0.99
CA TYR A 79 10.10 7.90 1.38
C TYR A 79 9.91 6.51 0.81
N ILE A 80 11.01 5.87 0.45
CA ILE A 80 11.04 4.43 0.16
C ILE A 80 12.12 3.77 1.01
N PHE A 81 11.82 2.57 1.50
CA PHE A 81 12.75 1.80 2.30
C PHE A 81 12.81 0.35 1.83
N ALA A 82 14.05 -0.15 1.77
CA ALA A 82 14.37 -1.54 1.51
C ALA A 82 13.79 -2.05 0.17
N GLY A 83 13.55 -3.36 0.05
CA GLY A 83 13.16 -4.04 -1.19
C GLY A 83 14.26 -4.98 -1.71
N CYS A 84 14.10 -5.43 -2.95
CA CYS A 84 15.09 -6.25 -3.64
C CYS A 84 15.28 -5.81 -5.09
N ASP A 85 16.52 -5.86 -5.53
CA ASP A 85 16.95 -5.72 -6.92
C ASP A 85 17.56 -7.07 -7.39
N PRO A 86 18.06 -7.19 -8.64
CA PRO A 86 18.73 -8.41 -9.11
C PRO A 86 19.99 -8.82 -8.34
N VAL A 87 20.60 -7.92 -7.56
CA VAL A 87 21.80 -8.19 -6.73
C VAL A 87 21.39 -8.74 -5.37
N GLY A 88 20.22 -8.36 -4.86
CA GLY A 88 19.59 -8.95 -3.68
C GLY A 88 18.74 -7.96 -2.89
N TYR A 89 18.49 -8.30 -1.63
CA TYR A 89 17.75 -7.43 -0.73
C TYR A 89 18.60 -6.25 -0.26
N THR A 90 17.95 -5.10 -0.11
CA THR A 90 18.56 -3.86 0.36
C THR A 90 17.88 -3.35 1.63
N ASN A 91 18.60 -2.52 2.40
CA ASN A 91 18.05 -1.68 3.48
C ASN A 91 18.31 -0.20 3.22
N GLN A 92 18.54 0.17 1.96
CA GLN A 92 18.72 1.56 1.58
C GLN A 92 17.41 2.32 1.72
N MET A 93 17.53 3.62 1.99
CA MET A 93 16.41 4.53 2.14
C MET A 93 16.61 5.73 1.23
N PHE A 94 15.55 6.10 0.51
CA PHE A 94 15.53 7.26 -0.37
C PHE A 94 14.32 8.12 -0.03
N SER A 95 14.42 9.41 -0.34
CA SER A 95 13.36 10.37 -0.10
C SER A 95 13.26 11.37 -1.25
N VAL A 96 12.06 11.86 -1.52
CA VAL A 96 11.77 12.93 -2.47
C VAL A 96 10.76 13.88 -1.86
N ASP A 97 11.08 15.17 -1.90
CA ASP A 97 10.21 16.24 -1.43
C ASP A 97 9.23 16.62 -2.54
N LEU A 98 7.96 16.26 -2.36
CA LEU A 98 6.89 16.46 -3.33
C LEU A 98 6.24 17.84 -3.23
N THR A 99 6.65 18.67 -2.28
CA THR A 99 6.21 20.07 -2.19
C THR A 99 6.91 20.95 -3.22
N LYS A 100 8.01 20.46 -3.79
CA LYS A 100 8.81 21.14 -4.81
C LYS A 100 8.24 20.90 -6.21
N PRO A 101 8.38 21.87 -7.12
CA PRO A 101 7.95 21.71 -8.51
C PRO A 101 8.78 20.68 -9.28
N CYS A 102 10.05 20.50 -8.91
CA CYS A 102 10.95 19.52 -9.53
C CYS A 102 11.27 18.44 -8.50
N TYR A 103 10.90 17.21 -8.83
CA TYR A 103 11.16 16.06 -7.97
C TYR A 103 12.60 15.59 -8.14
N SER A 104 13.29 15.44 -7.01
CA SER A 104 14.65 14.91 -6.96
C SER A 104 14.76 13.93 -5.83
N TRP A 105 15.11 12.69 -6.16
CA TRP A 105 15.51 11.68 -5.21
C TRP A 105 16.76 12.11 -4.45
N LYS A 106 16.78 11.79 -3.17
CA LYS A 106 17.91 11.92 -2.27
C LYS A 106 18.11 10.61 -1.54
N LYS A 107 19.30 10.01 -1.68
CA LYS A 107 19.70 8.85 -0.91
C LYS A 107 20.06 9.28 0.51
N LEU A 108 19.46 8.63 1.51
CA LEU A 108 19.74 8.93 2.91
C LEU A 108 20.94 8.10 3.39
N THR A 109 22.13 8.71 3.38
CA THR A 109 23.39 8.08 3.82
C THR A 109 23.76 8.40 5.26
N ASP A 110 23.39 9.58 5.75
CA ASP A 110 23.85 10.12 7.04
C ASP A 110 22.87 9.79 8.19
N THR A 111 22.24 8.61 8.12
CA THR A 111 21.28 8.17 9.15
C THR A 111 22.01 7.73 10.41
N LYS A 112 21.44 8.04 11.57
CA LYS A 112 21.96 7.65 12.89
C LYS A 112 21.25 6.40 13.41
N GLY A 113 21.85 5.73 14.40
CA GLY A 113 21.29 4.53 15.01
C GLY A 113 21.51 3.27 14.18
N THR A 114 20.77 2.21 14.49
CA THR A 114 20.92 0.90 13.85
C THR A 114 19.85 0.74 12.77
N THR A 115 20.26 0.82 11.51
CA THR A 115 19.38 0.56 10.37
C THR A 115 18.90 -0.89 10.40
N PRO A 116 17.61 -1.15 10.07
CA PRO A 116 17.09 -2.51 10.02
C PRO A 116 17.83 -3.35 8.98
N SER A 117 17.74 -4.67 9.12
CA SER A 117 18.29 -5.61 8.13
C SER A 117 17.67 -5.36 6.74
N PRO A 118 18.40 -5.65 5.65
CA PRO A 118 17.81 -5.75 4.32
C PRO A 118 16.57 -6.64 4.33
N ARG A 119 15.49 -6.18 3.69
CA ARG A 119 14.17 -6.82 3.79
C ARG A 119 13.21 -6.43 2.67
N ASN A 120 12.14 -7.21 2.48
CA ASN A 120 10.99 -6.85 1.65
C ASN A 120 9.67 -7.30 2.32
N LYS A 121 8.52 -7.04 1.68
CA LYS A 121 7.19 -7.52 2.12
C LYS A 121 6.79 -7.09 3.55
N HIS A 122 7.40 -6.03 4.04
CA HIS A 122 7.11 -5.39 5.32
C HIS A 122 6.12 -4.24 5.10
N SER A 123 5.52 -3.75 6.18
CA SER A 123 4.63 -2.58 6.13
C SER A 123 5.25 -1.39 6.84
N CYS A 124 4.67 -0.22 6.61
CA CYS A 124 5.00 1.01 7.32
C CYS A 124 3.73 1.71 7.80
N TRP A 125 3.72 2.10 9.07
CA TRP A 125 2.77 3.04 9.62
C TRP A 125 3.41 4.42 9.71
N VAL A 126 2.68 5.44 9.26
CA VAL A 126 3.08 6.84 9.44
C VAL A 126 2.29 7.42 10.61
N HIS A 127 3.00 7.87 11.65
CA HIS A 127 2.36 8.50 12.80
C HIS A 127 3.19 9.65 13.33
N ARG A 128 2.59 10.86 13.29
CA ARG A 128 3.29 12.13 13.47
C ARG A 128 4.42 12.22 12.44
N ASP A 129 5.66 12.28 12.91
CA ASP A 129 6.86 12.45 12.09
C ASP A 129 7.74 11.20 12.06
N ARG A 130 7.13 10.04 12.34
CA ARG A 130 7.81 8.76 12.45
C ARG A 130 7.28 7.80 11.40
N LEU A 131 8.20 7.16 10.70
CA LEU A 131 7.93 6.00 9.86
C LEU A 131 8.21 4.76 10.69
N ILE A 132 7.20 3.92 10.88
CA ILE A 132 7.23 2.79 11.81
C ILE A 132 7.05 1.51 10.99
N TYR A 133 8.16 0.83 10.75
CA TYR A 133 8.20 -0.39 9.94
C TYR A 133 7.94 -1.62 10.79
N PHE A 134 7.17 -2.57 10.25
CA PHE A 134 6.85 -3.81 10.92
C PHE A 134 7.01 -5.04 10.01
N GLY A 135 7.72 -6.04 10.55
CA GLY A 135 7.82 -7.39 10.00
C GLY A 135 8.57 -7.50 8.67
N GLY A 136 8.09 -8.39 7.81
CA GLY A 136 8.64 -8.71 6.49
C GLY A 136 9.63 -9.86 6.49
N TYR A 137 10.18 -10.12 5.30
CA TYR A 137 11.23 -11.11 5.07
C TYR A 137 12.59 -10.42 5.11
N GLY A 138 13.45 -10.78 6.05
CA GLY A 138 14.75 -10.14 6.25
C GLY A 138 15.81 -11.14 6.71
N CYS A 139 16.95 -10.64 7.22
CA CYS A 139 18.05 -11.50 7.62
C CYS A 139 18.65 -11.16 8.97
N LYS A 140 19.21 -12.19 9.61
CA LYS A 140 20.01 -12.13 10.84
C LYS A 140 21.27 -12.95 10.68
N THR A 141 22.31 -12.60 11.41
CA THR A 141 23.50 -13.45 11.59
C THR A 141 23.17 -14.67 12.44
N VAL A 142 23.98 -15.72 12.34
CA VAL A 142 23.82 -16.94 13.15
C VAL A 142 23.84 -16.64 14.65
N VAL A 143 24.66 -15.68 15.08
CA VAL A 143 24.75 -15.27 16.49
C VAL A 143 23.46 -14.57 16.93
N GLU A 144 22.92 -13.68 16.11
CA GLU A 144 21.65 -13.01 16.41
C GLU A 144 20.48 -14.01 16.46
N VAL A 145 20.43 -14.98 15.55
CA VAL A 145 19.40 -16.03 15.58
C VAL A 145 19.47 -16.83 16.88
N ARG A 146 20.67 -17.20 17.35
CA ARG A 146 20.83 -17.92 18.63
C ARG A 146 20.37 -17.11 19.84
N ASN A 147 20.45 -15.79 19.76
CA ASN A 147 20.04 -14.87 20.82
C ASN A 147 18.58 -14.38 20.67
N THR A 148 17.91 -14.70 19.56
CA THR A 148 16.55 -14.28 19.27
C THR A 148 15.61 -15.46 19.50
N SER A 149 14.47 -15.20 20.16
CA SER A 149 13.43 -16.22 20.30
C SER A 149 12.89 -16.64 18.94
N SER A 150 12.57 -17.93 18.76
CA SER A 150 11.88 -18.43 17.57
C SER A 150 10.50 -17.78 17.36
N SER A 151 9.90 -17.24 18.43
CA SER A 151 8.67 -16.43 18.36
C SER A 151 8.87 -15.04 17.75
N SER A 152 10.11 -14.62 17.48
CA SER A 152 10.44 -13.30 16.93
C SER A 152 11.12 -13.35 15.57
N PHE A 153 11.76 -14.48 15.24
CA PHE A 153 12.35 -14.70 13.93
C PHE A 153 12.22 -16.17 13.52
N VAL A 154 11.58 -16.41 12.38
CA VAL A 154 11.43 -17.75 11.80
C VAL A 154 12.38 -17.88 10.64
N VAL A 155 13.44 -18.68 10.81
CA VAL A 155 14.43 -18.96 9.76
C VAL A 155 13.77 -19.84 8.69
N GLU A 156 13.86 -19.41 7.44
CA GLU A 156 13.35 -20.15 6.29
C GLU A 156 14.50 -20.63 5.40
N GLU A 157 15.54 -19.80 5.21
CA GLU A 157 16.68 -20.10 4.37
C GLU A 157 18.01 -19.70 5.05
N MET A 158 19.09 -20.41 4.71
CA MET A 158 20.46 -19.99 5.05
C MET A 158 21.22 -19.70 3.76
N SER A 159 21.77 -18.49 3.65
CA SER A 159 22.50 -18.05 2.46
C SER A 159 23.95 -17.69 2.79
N TRP A 160 24.82 -17.84 1.79
CA TRP A 160 26.23 -17.43 1.82
C TRP A 160 26.43 -15.96 1.41
N THR A 161 25.33 -15.20 1.26
CA THR A 161 25.36 -13.84 0.75
C THR A 161 26.04 -12.93 1.78
N THR A 162 27.17 -12.37 1.36
CA THR A 162 27.97 -11.48 2.19
C THR A 162 27.36 -10.08 2.17
N ILE A 163 26.81 -9.62 3.30
CA ILE A 163 26.36 -8.23 3.49
C ILE A 163 27.26 -7.60 4.56
N GLY A 164 28.16 -6.72 4.12
CA GLY A 164 29.28 -6.24 4.93
C GLY A 164 30.43 -7.26 5.00
N GLY A 165 31.02 -7.47 6.18
CA GLY A 165 32.12 -8.43 6.39
C GLY A 165 31.70 -9.81 6.91
N THR A 166 30.41 -10.15 6.90
CA THR A 166 29.89 -11.41 7.49
C THR A 166 29.40 -12.37 6.41
N LEU A 167 29.96 -13.58 6.39
CA LEU A 167 29.76 -14.61 5.36
C LEU A 167 28.47 -15.43 5.47
N PHE A 168 27.83 -15.46 6.65
CA PHE A 168 26.69 -16.34 6.94
C PHE A 168 25.48 -15.56 7.44
N ARG A 169 24.37 -15.62 6.68
CA ARG A 169 23.09 -15.01 7.09
C ARG A 169 21.94 -15.99 6.97
N CYS A 170 21.08 -15.96 7.98
CA CYS A 170 19.81 -16.67 8.04
C CYS A 170 18.71 -15.71 7.59
N TRP A 171 18.01 -16.06 6.52
CA TRP A 171 16.85 -15.33 6.02
C TRP A 171 15.57 -15.91 6.58
N GLY A 172 14.58 -15.06 6.77
CA GLY A 172 13.35 -15.46 7.43
C GLY A 172 12.39 -14.33 7.72
N TRP A 173 11.24 -14.73 8.25
CA TRP A 173 10.18 -13.83 8.66
C TRP A 173 10.49 -13.26 10.05
N ASN A 174 10.16 -12.00 10.26
CA ASN A 174 10.34 -11.33 11.56
C ASN A 174 9.07 -10.58 11.99
N ASN A 175 8.98 -10.21 13.26
CA ASN A 175 7.95 -9.31 13.82
C ASN A 175 8.58 -8.06 14.45
N GLU A 176 9.72 -7.61 13.93
CA GLU A 176 10.43 -6.46 14.46
C GLU A 176 9.65 -5.17 14.20
N VAL A 177 9.73 -4.25 15.15
CA VAL A 177 9.28 -2.86 14.99
C VAL A 177 10.52 -1.98 14.90
N ASN A 178 10.65 -1.23 13.82
CA ASN A 178 11.74 -0.28 13.61
C ASN A 178 11.17 1.11 13.34
N VAL A 179 11.72 2.12 13.97
CA VAL A 179 11.23 3.50 13.87
C VAL A 179 12.30 4.37 13.24
N PHE A 180 11.94 5.05 12.16
CA PHE A 180 12.72 6.12 11.57
C PHE A 180 12.11 7.47 11.90
N ASP A 181 12.85 8.29 12.64
CA ASP A 181 12.48 9.66 12.94
C ASP A 181 12.93 10.58 11.78
N THR A 182 11.95 11.16 11.09
CA THR A 182 12.18 11.99 9.88
C THR A 182 12.82 13.34 10.16
N HIS A 183 12.77 13.84 11.40
CA HIS A 183 13.38 15.12 11.77
C HIS A 183 14.89 14.97 12.02
N THR A 184 15.25 13.89 12.69
CA THR A 184 16.63 13.63 13.14
C THR A 184 17.38 12.67 12.24
N ASN A 185 16.69 12.02 11.29
CA ASN A 185 17.20 10.93 10.46
C ASN A 185 17.80 9.79 11.31
N THR A 186 17.09 9.41 12.38
CA THR A 186 17.58 8.43 13.35
C THR A 186 16.71 7.18 13.35
N TRP A 187 17.35 6.02 13.24
CA TRP A 187 16.75 4.72 13.46
C TRP A 187 16.77 4.34 14.94
N SER A 188 15.66 3.79 15.40
CA SER A 188 15.52 3.25 16.75
C SER A 188 14.65 2.00 16.77
N VAL A 189 14.80 1.21 17.83
CA VAL A 189 13.97 0.03 18.10
C VAL A 189 13.23 0.30 19.41
N PRO A 190 11.90 0.47 19.39
CA PRO A 190 11.14 0.69 20.61
C PRO A 190 11.01 -0.62 21.40
N GLU A 191 10.96 -0.50 22.73
CA GLU A 191 10.59 -1.63 23.58
C GLU A 191 9.09 -1.87 23.52
N THR A 192 8.67 -2.90 22.78
CA THR A 192 7.27 -3.26 22.68
C THR A 192 6.81 -4.14 23.84
N ARG A 193 5.54 -4.00 24.23
CA ARG A 193 4.89 -4.78 25.30
C ARG A 193 3.62 -5.45 24.78
N GLY A 194 3.06 -6.39 25.54
CA GLY A 194 1.82 -7.08 25.18
C GLY A 194 2.01 -8.23 24.20
N PRO A 195 0.91 -8.88 23.76
CA PRO A 195 0.95 -10.03 22.86
C PRO A 195 1.30 -9.58 21.43
N ALA A 196 2.58 -9.65 21.10
CA ALA A 196 3.05 -9.35 19.74
C ALA A 196 2.59 -10.44 18.75
N PRO A 197 2.25 -10.04 17.51
CA PRO A 197 1.95 -10.98 16.43
C PRO A 197 3.14 -11.90 16.13
N ALA A 198 2.86 -13.09 15.61
CA ALA A 198 3.90 -13.94 15.04
C ALA A 198 4.63 -13.27 13.85
N PRO A 199 5.91 -13.62 13.59
CA PRO A 199 6.66 -13.17 12.43
C PRO A 199 5.89 -13.36 11.12
N ARG A 200 5.83 -12.30 10.29
CA ARG A 200 4.98 -12.30 9.08
C ARG A 200 5.44 -11.27 8.06
N GLY A 201 5.00 -11.45 6.82
CA GLY A 201 5.03 -10.44 5.77
C GLY A 201 3.81 -10.59 4.86
N CYS A 202 3.68 -9.68 3.89
CA CYS A 202 2.49 -9.58 3.03
C CYS A 202 1.16 -9.44 3.81
N HIS A 203 1.22 -8.99 5.07
CA HIS A 203 0.07 -8.59 5.85
C HIS A 203 -0.41 -7.21 5.40
N ALA A 204 -1.67 -6.88 5.64
CA ALA A 204 -2.14 -5.52 5.46
C ALA A 204 -1.87 -4.68 6.72
N ALA A 205 -1.67 -3.38 6.54
CA ALA A 205 -1.40 -2.46 7.64
C ALA A 205 -2.10 -1.11 7.39
N ALA A 206 -2.60 -0.51 8.46
CA ALA A 206 -3.26 0.81 8.44
C ALA A 206 -3.09 1.52 9.78
N VAL A 207 -3.16 2.84 9.78
CA VAL A 207 -3.18 3.65 11.00
C VAL A 207 -4.59 4.15 11.26
N LEU A 208 -5.08 3.94 12.48
CA LEU A 208 -6.38 4.41 12.93
C LEU A 208 -6.19 5.11 14.28
N GLY A 209 -6.39 6.43 14.31
CA GLY A 209 -6.04 7.26 15.46
C GLY A 209 -4.54 7.16 15.79
N ASN A 210 -4.22 6.75 17.02
CA ASN A 210 -2.84 6.55 17.50
C ASN A 210 -2.38 5.09 17.44
N LYS A 211 -3.11 4.21 16.74
CA LYS A 211 -2.85 2.76 16.69
C LYS A 211 -2.51 2.31 15.27
N GLY A 212 -1.44 1.54 15.14
CA GLY A 212 -1.07 0.84 13.91
C GLY A 212 -1.68 -0.54 13.91
N TYR A 213 -2.64 -0.79 13.03
CA TYR A 213 -3.29 -2.08 12.85
C TYR A 213 -2.55 -2.91 11.81
N ILE A 214 -2.52 -4.22 12.02
CA ILE A 214 -2.10 -5.23 11.03
C ILE A 214 -3.12 -6.36 10.99
N SER A 215 -3.22 -7.01 9.83
CA SER A 215 -4.14 -8.11 9.62
C SER A 215 -3.60 -9.13 8.61
N GLY A 216 -3.82 -10.41 8.88
CA GLY A 216 -3.42 -11.53 8.02
C GLY A 216 -1.91 -11.61 7.77
N GLY A 217 -1.53 -11.98 6.54
CA GLY A 217 -0.16 -12.37 6.20
C GLY A 217 -0.01 -13.89 6.19
N LEU A 218 1.23 -14.37 6.24
CA LEU A 218 1.57 -15.80 6.07
C LEU A 218 0.72 -16.75 6.94
N GLU A 219 0.13 -17.76 6.29
CA GLU A 219 -0.26 -19.08 6.86
C GLU A 219 -1.26 -19.15 8.04
N ASN A 220 -2.23 -18.24 8.14
CA ASN A 220 -3.39 -18.42 9.02
C ASN A 220 -4.67 -18.73 8.22
N ALA A 221 -5.43 -19.74 8.66
CA ALA A 221 -6.72 -20.11 8.03
C ALA A 221 -7.76 -18.99 8.14
N GLU A 222 -7.70 -18.21 9.21
CA GLU A 222 -8.56 -17.06 9.52
C GLU A 222 -7.73 -15.78 9.59
N ILE A 223 -8.38 -14.64 9.41
CA ILE A 223 -7.71 -13.34 9.47
C ILE A 223 -7.63 -12.85 10.94
N ASP A 224 -6.42 -12.71 11.44
CA ASP A 224 -6.16 -12.17 12.77
C ASP A 224 -6.04 -10.65 12.74
N VAL A 225 -6.42 -9.98 13.84
CA VAL A 225 -6.27 -8.52 13.97
C VAL A 225 -5.44 -8.19 15.20
N TYR A 226 -4.36 -7.46 14.98
CA TYR A 226 -3.54 -6.89 16.03
C TYR A 226 -3.46 -5.38 15.84
N CYS A 227 -3.30 -4.65 16.94
CA CYS A 227 -2.88 -3.26 16.89
C CYS A 227 -1.74 -2.98 17.86
N LEU A 228 -0.85 -2.08 17.43
CA LEU A 228 0.22 -1.51 18.23
C LEU A 228 -0.16 -0.07 18.57
N ASP A 229 -0.25 0.26 19.85
CA ASP A 229 -0.36 1.64 20.27
C ASP A 229 0.96 2.38 19.99
N LEU A 230 0.94 3.38 19.11
CA LEU A 230 2.14 4.02 18.55
C LEU A 230 2.72 5.10 19.47
N ASP A 231 2.12 5.30 20.65
CA ASP A 231 2.64 6.15 21.72
C ASP A 231 3.27 5.33 22.85
N THR A 232 2.61 4.25 23.25
CA THR A 232 3.02 3.42 24.39
C THR A 232 3.78 2.14 23.99
N TRP A 233 3.82 1.81 22.70
CA TRP A 233 4.41 0.59 22.14
C TRP A 233 3.80 -0.70 22.70
N THR A 234 2.51 -0.67 23.04
CA THR A 234 1.80 -1.84 23.58
C THR A 234 0.95 -2.49 22.49
N TRP A 235 1.26 -3.75 22.19
CA TRP A 235 0.47 -4.62 21.33
C TRP A 235 -0.83 -5.05 22.01
N THR A 236 -1.87 -5.17 21.22
CA THR A 236 -3.16 -5.75 21.60
C THR A 236 -3.62 -6.69 20.50
N GLN A 237 -3.93 -7.93 20.87
CA GLN A 237 -4.60 -8.89 20.01
C GLN A 237 -6.11 -8.75 20.18
N PHE A 238 -6.86 -8.82 19.09
CA PHE A 238 -8.32 -8.84 19.13
C PHE A 238 -8.82 -10.27 19.07
N ASP A 239 -9.59 -10.67 20.08
CA ASP A 239 -10.32 -11.93 20.07
C ASP A 239 -11.58 -11.75 19.21
N ILE A 240 -11.53 -12.28 17.99
CA ILE A 240 -12.61 -12.19 17.00
C ILE A 240 -13.22 -13.56 16.84
N SER A 241 -14.56 -13.63 16.86
CA SER A 241 -15.28 -14.88 16.64
C SER A 241 -15.06 -15.41 15.21
N PRO A 242 -14.54 -16.64 15.04
CA PRO A 242 -14.25 -17.25 13.74
C PRO A 242 -15.40 -17.20 12.74
N SER A 243 -16.63 -17.43 13.22
CA SER A 243 -17.84 -17.61 12.41
C SER A 243 -18.26 -16.37 11.60
N CYS A 244 -17.70 -15.21 11.91
CA CYS A 244 -18.05 -13.95 11.28
C CYS A 244 -16.83 -13.25 10.65
N SER A 245 -15.71 -13.95 10.46
CA SER A 245 -14.48 -13.36 9.96
C SER A 245 -14.23 -13.68 8.47
N PRO A 246 -13.52 -12.79 7.75
CA PRO A 246 -13.06 -13.08 6.39
C PRO A 246 -12.12 -14.28 6.35
N LEU A 247 -12.07 -14.97 5.21
CA LEU A 247 -11.05 -15.99 4.96
C LEU A 247 -9.64 -15.43 5.19
N GLY A 248 -8.77 -16.22 5.83
CA GLY A 248 -7.35 -15.91 5.98
C GLY A 248 -6.69 -15.62 4.63
N ARG A 249 -5.88 -14.56 4.58
CA ARG A 249 -5.37 -13.99 3.33
C ARG A 249 -4.07 -13.23 3.49
N SER A 250 -3.33 -13.12 2.40
CA SER A 250 -2.12 -12.29 2.27
C SER A 250 -2.23 -11.36 1.06
N MET A 251 -1.33 -10.39 0.92
CA MET A 251 -1.26 -9.47 -0.24
C MET A 251 -2.57 -8.69 -0.49
N HIS A 252 -3.39 -8.53 0.55
CA HIS A 252 -4.59 -7.70 0.57
C HIS A 252 -4.24 -6.29 1.07
N THR A 253 -5.20 -5.38 0.98
CA THR A 253 -5.05 -4.02 1.49
C THR A 253 -5.94 -3.76 2.68
N MET A 254 -5.57 -2.76 3.49
CA MET A 254 -6.36 -2.28 4.61
C MET A 254 -6.31 -0.76 4.63
N THR A 255 -7.48 -0.12 4.69
CA THR A 255 -7.63 1.34 4.59
C THR A 255 -8.52 1.84 5.73
N PRO A 256 -8.10 2.85 6.51
CA PRO A 256 -8.95 3.44 7.55
C PRO A 256 -9.99 4.34 6.89
N VAL A 257 -11.27 3.99 6.95
CA VAL A 257 -12.34 4.69 6.23
C VAL A 257 -13.23 5.55 7.13
N SER A 258 -13.14 5.35 8.44
CA SER A 258 -13.74 6.21 9.46
C SER A 258 -12.82 6.26 10.69
N ASP A 259 -13.23 6.96 11.75
CA ASP A 259 -12.49 7.02 13.02
C ASP A 259 -12.43 5.67 13.76
N HIS A 260 -13.26 4.70 13.38
CA HIS A 260 -13.33 3.39 14.03
C HIS A 260 -13.42 2.21 13.06
N THR A 261 -13.40 2.43 11.75
CA THR A 261 -13.62 1.38 10.75
C THR A 261 -12.42 1.22 9.82
N LEU A 262 -11.95 -0.03 9.70
CA LEU A 262 -10.94 -0.45 8.73
C LEU A 262 -11.61 -1.22 7.60
N PHE A 263 -11.35 -0.82 6.37
CA PHE A 263 -11.81 -1.50 5.16
C PHE A 263 -10.71 -2.44 4.64
N ILE A 264 -11.06 -3.69 4.32
CA ILE A 264 -10.17 -4.67 3.69
C ILE A 264 -10.75 -5.11 2.36
N TYR A 265 -9.88 -5.29 1.37
CA TYR A 265 -10.26 -5.76 0.04
C TYR A 265 -9.25 -6.73 -0.56
N GLY A 266 -9.78 -7.75 -1.23
CA GLY A 266 -9.03 -8.69 -2.06
C GLY A 266 -7.99 -9.50 -1.30
N GLY A 267 -6.87 -9.77 -1.97
CA GLY A 267 -5.77 -10.60 -1.48
C GLY A 267 -5.79 -12.03 -2.01
N LEU A 268 -4.80 -12.81 -1.58
CA LEU A 268 -4.66 -14.22 -1.89
C LEU A 268 -5.16 -15.02 -0.70
N GLY A 269 -6.30 -15.70 -0.88
CA GLY A 269 -6.88 -16.54 0.16
C GLY A 269 -6.05 -17.80 0.42
N THR A 270 -6.19 -18.38 1.60
CA THR A 270 -5.58 -19.69 1.95
C THR A 270 -6.05 -20.84 1.05
N ASN A 271 -7.16 -20.66 0.34
CA ASN A 271 -7.63 -21.57 -0.70
C ASN A 271 -6.87 -21.45 -2.04
N GLY A 272 -5.85 -20.60 -2.11
CA GLY A 272 -5.03 -20.35 -3.30
C GLY A 272 -5.70 -19.48 -4.37
N LYS A 273 -6.87 -18.90 -4.08
CA LYS A 273 -7.62 -18.05 -5.02
C LYS A 273 -7.37 -16.57 -4.76
N THR A 274 -7.31 -15.80 -5.84
CA THR A 274 -7.39 -14.34 -5.76
C THR A 274 -8.80 -13.95 -5.34
N LEU A 275 -8.90 -13.11 -4.31
CA LEU A 275 -10.14 -12.69 -3.70
C LEU A 275 -10.58 -11.33 -4.25
N ASN A 276 -11.89 -11.10 -4.20
CA ASN A 276 -12.61 -9.92 -4.66
C ASN A 276 -13.62 -9.42 -3.62
N ASP A 277 -13.66 -10.03 -2.43
CA ASP A 277 -14.57 -9.68 -1.36
C ASP A 277 -14.05 -8.45 -0.59
N ALA A 278 -15.00 -7.69 -0.05
CA ALA A 278 -14.74 -6.47 0.70
C ALA A 278 -15.36 -6.56 2.09
N TRP A 279 -14.62 -6.15 3.11
CA TRP A 279 -15.03 -6.27 4.50
C TRP A 279 -14.72 -4.99 5.27
N GLN A 280 -15.54 -4.69 6.27
CA GLN A 280 -15.30 -3.64 7.25
C GLN A 280 -15.08 -4.27 8.63
N PHE A 281 -14.04 -3.82 9.33
CA PHE A 281 -13.81 -4.12 10.73
C PHE A 281 -14.09 -2.89 11.58
N ASP A 282 -15.09 -2.98 12.45
CA ASP A 282 -15.38 -1.97 13.46
C ASP A 282 -14.46 -2.21 14.66
N ALA A 283 -13.45 -1.37 14.85
CA ALA A 283 -12.44 -1.51 15.90
C ALA A 283 -13.00 -1.30 17.32
N LEU A 284 -14.16 -0.65 17.47
CA LEU A 284 -14.83 -0.49 18.76
C LEU A 284 -15.63 -1.73 19.13
N LYS A 285 -16.41 -2.26 18.17
CA LYS A 285 -17.22 -3.47 18.37
C LYS A 285 -16.43 -4.76 18.26
N LYS A 286 -15.28 -4.71 17.57
CA LYS A 286 -14.43 -5.86 17.23
C LYS A 286 -15.15 -6.85 16.31
N GLU A 287 -15.95 -6.32 15.39
CA GLU A 287 -16.82 -7.09 14.52
C GLU A 287 -16.49 -6.82 13.06
N TRP A 288 -16.57 -7.88 12.26
CA TRP A 288 -16.47 -7.82 10.82
C TRP A 288 -17.85 -7.73 10.19
N THR A 289 -17.96 -7.00 9.10
CA THR A 289 -19.17 -6.93 8.27
C THR A 289 -18.77 -7.02 6.80
N GLU A 290 -19.30 -8.00 6.09
CA GLU A 290 -19.11 -8.13 4.65
C GLU A 290 -19.85 -6.99 3.94
N MET A 291 -19.19 -6.35 2.99
CA MET A 291 -19.77 -5.28 2.19
C MET A 291 -20.27 -5.81 0.86
N THR A 292 -21.46 -5.37 0.47
CA THR A 292 -21.93 -5.48 -0.92
C THR A 292 -21.34 -4.35 -1.75
N HIS A 293 -20.84 -4.67 -2.95
CA HIS A 293 -20.21 -3.69 -3.85
C HIS A 293 -20.36 -4.12 -5.31
N PRO A 294 -20.21 -3.19 -6.27
CA PRO A 294 -20.38 -3.50 -7.69
C PRO A 294 -19.18 -4.26 -8.31
N HIS A 295 -17.98 -4.18 -7.70
CA HIS A 295 -16.73 -4.73 -8.25
C HIS A 295 -16.54 -6.24 -8.05
N THR A 296 -17.60 -7.04 -8.14
CA THR A 296 -17.56 -8.49 -7.90
C THR A 296 -16.81 -9.27 -8.99
N ASP A 297 -16.53 -8.67 -10.12
CA ASP A 297 -15.78 -9.23 -11.23
C ASP A 297 -14.28 -8.87 -11.19
N LYS A 298 -13.83 -8.15 -10.15
CA LYS A 298 -12.48 -7.59 -10.05
C LYS A 298 -11.66 -8.17 -8.88
N PRO A 299 -11.29 -9.46 -8.88
CA PRO A 299 -10.34 -9.97 -7.88
C PRO A 299 -9.00 -9.22 -7.96
N ARG A 300 -8.32 -8.99 -6.83
CA ARG A 300 -7.04 -8.27 -6.80
C ARG A 300 -6.09 -8.78 -5.73
N VAL A 301 -4.82 -9.01 -6.08
CA VAL A 301 -3.68 -9.15 -5.14
C VAL A 301 -2.60 -8.13 -5.44
N CYS A 302 -1.78 -7.78 -4.44
CA CYS A 302 -0.65 -6.85 -4.61
C CYS A 302 -1.06 -5.49 -5.21
N HIS A 303 -2.32 -5.12 -5.02
CA HIS A 303 -2.90 -3.82 -5.36
C HIS A 303 -2.63 -2.83 -4.23
N THR A 304 -2.87 -1.55 -4.48
CA THR A 304 -2.86 -0.52 -3.42
C THR A 304 -4.28 -0.06 -3.13
N SER A 305 -4.51 0.37 -1.88
CA SER A 305 -5.74 1.03 -1.46
C SER A 305 -5.39 2.27 -0.65
N CYS A 306 -6.11 3.36 -0.90
CA CYS A 306 -5.89 4.65 -0.27
C CYS A 306 -7.22 5.27 0.16
N LEU A 307 -7.17 6.03 1.26
CA LEU A 307 -8.33 6.81 1.72
C LEU A 307 -8.54 8.02 0.79
N GLY A 308 -9.68 8.06 0.12
CA GLY A 308 -10.13 9.20 -0.67
C GLY A 308 -10.66 10.34 0.21
N SER A 309 -10.77 11.55 -0.37
CA SER A 309 -11.23 12.75 0.35
C SER A 309 -12.67 12.65 0.86
N ASP A 310 -13.49 11.83 0.22
CA ASP A 310 -14.89 11.58 0.59
C ASP A 310 -15.02 10.42 1.62
N GLY A 311 -13.89 9.88 2.08
CA GLY A 311 -13.80 8.71 2.96
C GLY A 311 -14.10 7.38 2.26
N ASP A 312 -13.99 7.37 0.94
CA ASP A 312 -14.05 6.15 0.13
C ASP A 312 -12.69 5.44 0.09
N ALA A 313 -12.68 4.15 -0.22
CA ALA A 313 -11.44 3.43 -0.49
C ALA A 313 -11.17 3.41 -2.01
N VAL A 314 -10.06 4.02 -2.42
CA VAL A 314 -9.60 4.06 -3.82
C VAL A 314 -8.61 2.92 -4.03
N VAL A 315 -8.93 2.00 -4.94
CA VAL A 315 -8.09 0.85 -5.28
C VAL A 315 -7.47 1.02 -6.66
N PHE A 316 -6.18 0.70 -6.77
CA PHE A 316 -5.44 0.77 -8.04
C PHE A 316 -4.50 -0.41 -8.24
N GLY A 317 -4.45 -0.89 -9.49
CA GLY A 317 -3.52 -1.91 -9.97
C GLY A 317 -3.68 -3.28 -9.32
N GLY A 318 -2.58 -4.02 -9.24
CA GLY A 318 -2.53 -5.41 -8.74
C GLY A 318 -2.70 -6.45 -9.84
N ILE A 319 -2.85 -7.71 -9.43
CA ILE A 319 -3.05 -8.88 -10.33
C ILE A 319 -4.45 -9.43 -10.09
N ASP A 320 -5.19 -9.73 -11.15
CA ASP A 320 -6.53 -10.28 -11.05
C ASP A 320 -6.60 -11.81 -10.93
N ASN A 321 -5.61 -12.49 -11.49
CA ASN A 321 -5.51 -13.94 -11.47
C ASN A 321 -4.12 -14.37 -11.04
N PHE A 322 -3.95 -14.40 -9.72
CA PHE A 322 -2.80 -14.99 -9.07
C PHE A 322 -3.19 -16.33 -8.45
N CYS A 323 -2.67 -17.41 -9.03
CA CYS A 323 -2.78 -18.76 -8.50
C CYS A 323 -1.38 -19.26 -8.14
N ILE A 324 -1.23 -19.80 -6.93
CA ILE A 324 -0.08 -20.63 -6.57
C ILE A 324 -0.50 -22.08 -6.77
N LEU A 325 0.00 -22.73 -7.83
CA LEU A 325 -0.12 -24.17 -7.99
C LEU A 325 0.94 -24.82 -7.10
N MET A 326 0.47 -25.44 -6.01
CA MET A 326 1.31 -26.09 -5.02
C MET A 326 1.48 -27.56 -5.42
N ASP A 327 2.37 -27.84 -6.38
CA ASP A 327 2.77 -29.21 -6.69
C ASP A 327 4.20 -29.45 -6.18
N SER A 328 4.25 -29.97 -4.95
CA SER A 328 5.31 -30.60 -4.16
C SER A 328 6.76 -30.09 -4.15
N MET A 329 7.27 -29.32 -5.11
CA MET A 329 8.63 -28.75 -5.07
C MET A 329 8.79 -27.46 -5.92
N ALA A 330 7.73 -26.92 -6.52
CA ALA A 330 7.80 -25.67 -7.27
C ALA A 330 6.56 -24.81 -7.05
N VAL A 331 6.75 -23.53 -6.70
CA VAL A 331 5.71 -22.50 -6.76
C VAL A 331 5.46 -22.21 -8.24
N LEU A 332 4.53 -22.95 -8.85
CA LEU A 332 4.11 -22.67 -10.21
C LEU A 332 3.17 -21.46 -10.18
N ARG A 333 3.69 -20.30 -10.57
CA ARG A 333 2.87 -19.14 -10.89
C ARG A 333 2.02 -19.46 -12.11
N SER A 334 0.81 -18.91 -12.19
CA SER A 334 0.06 -18.89 -13.45
C SER A 334 0.99 -18.43 -14.58
N PRO A 335 1.08 -19.14 -15.72
CA PRO A 335 1.91 -18.73 -16.84
C PRO A 335 1.48 -17.38 -17.45
N TRP A 336 0.29 -16.90 -17.09
CA TRP A 336 -0.25 -15.61 -17.48
C TRP A 336 -0.70 -14.88 -16.21
N GLN A 337 0.12 -13.97 -15.69
CA GLN A 337 -0.29 -12.98 -14.69
C GLN A 337 -0.82 -11.76 -15.46
N HIS A 338 -2.10 -11.44 -15.28
CA HIS A 338 -2.68 -10.25 -15.87
C HIS A 338 -2.63 -9.11 -14.84
N HIS A 339 -1.77 -8.14 -15.12
CA HIS A 339 -1.61 -6.96 -14.29
C HIS A 339 -2.71 -5.97 -14.63
N CYS A 340 -3.24 -5.29 -13.62
CA CYS A 340 -4.31 -4.34 -13.79
C CYS A 340 -3.76 -2.92 -13.82
N SER A 341 -4.39 -2.06 -14.62
CA SER A 341 -4.16 -0.62 -14.68
C SER A 341 -5.41 0.19 -14.31
N ASP A 342 -6.50 -0.48 -13.92
CA ASP A 342 -7.74 0.19 -13.60
C ASP A 342 -7.74 0.77 -12.17
N LEU A 343 -8.51 1.85 -12.02
CA LEU A 343 -8.79 2.52 -10.77
C LEU A 343 -10.28 2.39 -10.50
N PHE A 344 -10.64 2.01 -9.28
CA PHE A 344 -12.03 1.96 -8.86
C PHE A 344 -12.18 2.32 -7.39
N VAL A 345 -13.39 2.71 -7.01
CA VAL A 345 -13.69 3.29 -5.71
C VAL A 345 -14.76 2.48 -5.00
N PHE A 346 -14.55 2.22 -3.72
CA PHE A 346 -15.55 1.67 -2.82
C PHE A 346 -16.13 2.78 -1.98
N GLN A 347 -17.40 3.06 -2.20
CA GLN A 347 -18.15 3.91 -1.30
C GLN A 347 -18.37 3.17 0.02
N THR A 348 -17.70 3.62 1.08
CA THR A 348 -17.79 2.97 2.40
C THR A 348 -18.75 3.68 3.36
N GLN A 349 -19.15 4.91 3.00
CA GLN A 349 -20.09 5.74 3.74
C GLN A 349 -20.91 6.61 2.77
N PRO A 350 -22.06 7.18 3.19
CA PRO A 350 -22.81 8.11 2.36
C PRO A 350 -21.97 9.34 1.98
N TYR A 351 -22.10 9.81 0.74
CA TYR A 351 -21.43 11.04 0.30
C TYR A 351 -21.89 12.24 1.11
N SER A 352 -20.96 13.17 1.36
CA SER A 352 -21.27 14.45 1.97
C SER A 352 -22.24 15.26 1.12
N LEU A 353 -23.01 16.15 1.74
CA LEU A 353 -23.89 17.07 1.02
C LEU A 353 -23.10 17.91 0.00
N SER A 354 -21.88 18.34 0.35
CA SER A 354 -20.99 19.07 -0.57
C SER A 354 -20.68 18.24 -1.81
N ARG A 355 -20.33 16.97 -1.66
CA ARG A 355 -20.04 16.06 -2.76
C ARG A 355 -21.27 15.84 -3.65
N LEU A 356 -22.43 15.62 -3.05
CA LEU A 356 -23.69 15.45 -3.78
C LEU A 356 -24.05 16.72 -4.58
N CYS A 357 -23.86 17.91 -4.01
CA CYS A 357 -24.06 19.17 -4.71
C CYS A 357 -23.06 19.34 -5.86
N GLU A 358 -21.78 19.04 -5.64
CA GLU A 358 -20.76 19.11 -6.69
C GLU A 358 -21.06 18.17 -7.85
N ASP A 359 -21.50 16.93 -7.58
CA ASP A 359 -21.86 15.98 -8.62
C ASP A 359 -23.12 16.40 -9.37
N PHE A 360 -24.11 16.92 -8.66
CA PHE A 360 -25.32 17.46 -9.30
C PHE A 360 -24.98 18.64 -10.21
N ILE A 361 -24.16 19.58 -9.74
CA ILE A 361 -23.72 20.73 -10.53
C ILE A 361 -22.87 20.27 -11.71
N GLY A 362 -21.94 19.34 -11.49
CA GLY A 362 -21.07 18.81 -12.54
C GLY A 362 -21.84 18.12 -13.67
N ARG A 363 -22.83 17.28 -13.34
CA ARG A 363 -23.71 16.63 -14.32
C ARG A 363 -24.62 17.59 -15.08
N ASN A 364 -24.94 18.73 -14.48
CA ASN A 364 -25.87 19.70 -15.05
C ASN A 364 -25.19 21.05 -15.25
N ALA A 365 -23.90 21.06 -15.60
CA ALA A 365 -23.10 22.29 -15.64
C ALA A 365 -23.72 23.36 -16.57
N GLU A 366 -24.37 22.92 -17.65
CA GLU A 366 -25.10 23.78 -18.59
C GLU A 366 -26.22 24.61 -17.92
N LEU A 367 -26.90 24.07 -16.90
CA LEU A 367 -27.98 24.77 -16.19
C LEU A 367 -27.49 26.00 -15.42
N PHE A 368 -26.22 25.98 -15.01
CA PHE A 368 -25.64 27.01 -14.14
C PHE A 368 -24.88 28.08 -14.93
N GLY A 369 -24.43 27.78 -16.15
CA GLY A 369 -23.79 28.74 -17.06
C GLY A 369 -22.76 29.64 -16.37
N ASN A 370 -22.94 30.97 -16.50
CA ASN A 370 -22.02 31.95 -15.91
C ASN A 370 -22.01 31.97 -14.37
N GLN A 371 -22.99 31.38 -13.68
CA GLN A 371 -23.03 31.37 -12.21
C GLN A 371 -21.87 30.56 -11.61
N LEU A 372 -21.33 29.59 -12.36
CA LEU A 372 -20.15 28.82 -11.93
C LEU A 372 -18.91 29.72 -11.73
N THR A 373 -18.81 30.82 -12.46
CA THR A 373 -17.71 31.79 -12.34
C THR A 373 -17.76 32.62 -11.06
N TRP A 374 -18.90 32.60 -10.35
CA TRP A 374 -19.06 33.32 -9.08
C TRP A 374 -18.54 32.50 -7.89
N LEU A 375 -18.24 31.21 -8.10
CA LEU A 375 -17.77 30.34 -7.04
C LEU A 375 -16.31 30.65 -6.69
N PRO A 376 -15.88 30.39 -5.43
CA PRO A 376 -14.47 30.45 -5.08
C PRO A 376 -13.63 29.57 -6.01
N SER A 377 -12.44 30.04 -6.39
CA SER A 377 -11.60 29.41 -7.43
C SER A 377 -11.35 27.91 -7.21
N LYS A 378 -11.13 27.48 -5.96
CA LYS A 378 -10.96 26.06 -5.62
C LYS A 378 -12.21 25.23 -5.91
N MET A 379 -13.39 25.75 -5.57
CA MET A 379 -14.67 25.07 -5.79
C MET A 379 -15.03 25.07 -7.27
N GLN A 380 -14.82 26.18 -7.95
CA GLN A 380 -14.99 26.30 -9.39
C GLN A 380 -14.14 25.24 -10.13
N SER A 381 -12.84 25.18 -9.85
CA SER A 381 -11.94 24.21 -10.50
C SER A 381 -12.36 22.75 -10.26
N ARG A 382 -12.84 22.42 -9.06
CA ARG A 382 -13.38 21.09 -8.75
C ARG A 382 -14.60 20.75 -9.58
N ILE A 383 -15.56 21.67 -9.65
CA ILE A 383 -16.79 21.49 -10.41
C ILE A 383 -16.50 21.38 -11.91
N GLU A 384 -15.59 22.21 -12.45
CA GLU A 384 -15.18 22.14 -13.85
C GLU A 384 -14.55 20.78 -14.20
N LYS A 385 -13.65 20.27 -13.35
CA LYS A 385 -13.06 18.93 -13.51
C LYS A 385 -14.12 17.82 -13.50
N ARG A 386 -15.08 17.91 -12.59
CA ARG A 386 -16.21 16.97 -12.50
C ARG A 386 -17.12 17.04 -13.70
N ALA A 387 -17.44 18.24 -14.18
CA ALA A 387 -18.26 18.44 -15.36
C ALA A 387 -17.59 17.81 -16.59
N ALA A 388 -16.28 18.03 -16.75
CA ALA A 388 -15.49 17.41 -17.80
C ALA A 388 -15.50 15.87 -17.69
N PHE A 389 -15.37 15.33 -16.47
CA PHE A 389 -15.46 13.90 -16.22
C PHE A 389 -16.82 13.33 -16.63
N PHE A 390 -17.93 13.93 -16.17
CA PHE A 390 -19.27 13.44 -16.50
C PHE A 390 -19.57 13.52 -18.00
N ALA A 391 -19.20 14.62 -18.65
CA ALA A 391 -19.34 14.78 -20.10
C ALA A 391 -18.58 13.72 -20.91
N ALA A 392 -17.43 13.24 -20.40
CA ALA A 392 -16.66 12.17 -21.06
C ALA A 392 -17.23 10.76 -20.81
N THR A 393 -18.06 10.58 -19.78
CA THR A 393 -18.65 9.28 -19.41
C THR A 393 -20.08 9.07 -19.91
N GLU A 394 -20.78 10.12 -20.33
CA GLU A 394 -22.09 9.95 -20.96
C GLU A 394 -21.90 9.46 -22.41
N PRO A 395 -22.51 8.33 -22.80
CA PRO A 395 -22.59 7.97 -24.21
C PRO A 395 -23.46 9.01 -24.92
N ASP A 396 -23.06 9.44 -26.11
CA ASP A 396 -23.87 10.27 -27.01
C ASP A 396 -25.26 9.62 -27.15
N LEU A 397 -26.24 10.14 -26.42
CA LEU A 397 -27.66 9.85 -26.63
C LEU A 397 -28.14 10.77 -27.75
N SER A 398 -27.58 10.56 -28.94
CA SER A 398 -28.08 11.11 -30.20
C SER A 398 -28.19 9.97 -31.21
N ASP A 399 -29.34 9.29 -31.19
CA ASP A 399 -30.25 9.20 -32.34
C ASP A 399 -31.58 8.54 -31.95
#